data_AF-A0A4P1QFQ5-F1
#
_entry.id   AF-A0A4P1QFQ5-F1
#
_cell.length_a   1.000
_cell.length_b   1.000
_cell.length_c   1.000
_cell.angle_alpha   90.00
_cell.angle_beta   90.00
_cell.angle_gamma   90.00
#
_symmetry.space_group_name_H-M   'P 1'
#
loop_
_entity.id
_entity.type
_entity.pdbx_description
1 polymer ?
#
loop_
_entity_poly.entity_id
_entity_poly.type
_entity_poly.pdbx_seq_one_letter_code
_entity_poly.pdbx_strand_id
1 'polypeptide(L)'
;MYLRGGSLLSNINANNFIANDIDSYVIAILKLLYENDKNKVLTDLKKIIKEFDLRFDESQAKKQIVKSNYEKLKSNFNQQKNKFDYDSLIKLFVLVIFGFNSQIRFNKNNEFNIPAGKQLLNSNREKILLNFVDQIQSRNIVFQNKDFKFIYELLKDSKIKIMIFSILILLISLLMLLIICNEIKMMKMIY
;
A
#
# COMPACT_ATOMS: atom_id res chain seq x y z
N MET A 1 18.85 4.90 8.18
CA MET A 1 18.69 3.44 8.36
C MET A 1 17.41 3.04 7.63
N TYR A 2 17.52 2.39 6.46
CA TYR A 2 16.36 2.00 5.64
C TYR A 2 15.92 0.59 6.06
N LEU A 3 14.66 0.44 6.50
CA LEU A 3 14.19 -0.72 7.27
C LEU A 3 13.36 -1.69 6.40
N ARG A 4 13.62 -2.99 6.59
CA ARG A 4 12.90 -4.11 5.96
C ARG A 4 11.49 -4.28 6.57
N GLY A 5 10.46 -3.99 5.76
CA GLY A 5 9.12 -4.57 5.74
C GLY A 5 8.47 -5.01 7.05
N GLY A 6 7.58 -4.16 7.60
CA GLY A 6 6.55 -4.57 8.57
C GLY A 6 7.02 -4.93 9.98
N SER A 7 8.25 -5.44 10.10
CA SER A 7 8.78 -6.06 11.32
C SER A 7 8.98 -5.10 12.50
N LEU A 8 8.99 -3.78 12.28
CA LEU A 8 9.09 -2.84 13.39
C LEU A 8 7.75 -2.61 14.09
N LEU A 9 6.63 -2.57 13.37
CA LEU A 9 5.33 -2.41 14.03
C LEU A 9 5.13 -3.55 15.03
N SER A 10 5.36 -4.80 14.63
CA SER A 10 5.23 -5.96 15.53
C SER A 10 6.12 -5.89 16.77
N ASN A 11 7.25 -5.18 16.72
CA ASN A 11 8.27 -5.19 17.78
C ASN A 11 8.26 -3.95 18.67
N ILE A 12 7.40 -2.97 18.38
CA ILE A 12 7.28 -1.74 19.18
C ILE A 12 6.01 -1.83 20.02
N ASN A 13 6.20 -1.92 21.33
CA ASN A 13 5.12 -1.84 22.31
C ASN A 13 4.84 -0.37 22.64
N ALA A 14 3.80 0.19 22.05
CA ALA A 14 3.34 1.55 22.33
C ALA A 14 1.80 1.58 22.42
N ASN A 15 1.27 2.45 23.29
CA ASN A 15 -0.18 2.55 23.51
C ASN A 15 -0.89 3.31 22.40
N ASN A 16 -0.24 4.30 21.77
CA ASN A 16 -0.78 5.01 20.62
C ASN A 16 0.32 5.24 19.57
N PHE A 17 -0.08 5.22 18.31
CA PHE A 17 0.80 5.38 17.15
C PHE A 17 0.35 6.58 16.32
N ILE A 18 1.31 7.23 15.65
CA ILE A 18 1.03 8.22 14.62
C ILE A 18 1.57 7.70 13.30
N ALA A 19 0.70 7.59 12.30
CA ALA A 19 1.07 7.30 10.92
C ALA A 19 1.03 8.60 10.12
N ASN A 20 2.20 9.12 9.72
CA ASN A 20 2.32 10.36 8.97
C ASN A 20 3.10 10.16 7.66
N ASP A 21 2.57 10.67 6.56
CA ASP A 21 3.24 10.70 5.27
C ASP A 21 2.89 12.00 4.55
N ILE A 22 3.80 12.52 3.72
CA ILE A 22 3.53 13.70 2.90
C ILE A 22 2.60 13.36 1.72
N ASP A 23 2.60 12.10 1.28
CA ASP A 23 1.71 11.64 0.22
C ASP A 23 0.33 11.29 0.80
N SER A 24 -0.67 12.08 0.43
CA SER A 24 -2.04 11.92 0.91
C SER A 24 -2.68 10.61 0.44
N TYR A 25 -2.26 10.04 -0.70
CA TYR A 25 -2.78 8.77 -1.19
C TYR A 25 -2.27 7.58 -0.36
N VAL A 26 -1.04 7.67 0.16
CA VAL A 26 -0.51 6.67 1.11
C VAL A 26 -1.38 6.64 2.35
N ILE A 27 -1.65 7.81 2.93
CA ILE A 27 -2.51 7.93 4.11
C ILE A 27 -3.94 7.46 3.82
N ALA A 28 -4.48 7.78 2.65
CA ALA A 28 -5.81 7.35 2.26
C ALA A 28 -5.93 5.82 2.12
N ILE A 29 -4.94 5.15 1.52
CA ILE A 29 -4.91 3.68 1.44
C ILE A 29 -4.79 3.06 2.84
N LEU A 30 -3.97 3.64 3.72
CA LEU A 30 -3.85 3.14 5.09
C LEU A 30 -5.16 3.29 5.87
N LYS A 31 -5.86 4.43 5.73
CA LYS A 31 -7.20 4.63 6.31
C LYS A 31 -8.22 3.67 5.73
N LEU A 32 -8.23 3.47 4.41
CA LEU A 32 -9.08 2.46 3.76
C LEU A 32 -8.92 1.10 4.43
N LEU A 33 -7.67 0.66 4.65
CA LEU A 33 -7.36 -0.62 5.27
C LEU A 33 -7.69 -0.66 6.77
N TYR A 34 -7.48 0.44 7.49
CA TYR A 34 -7.69 0.54 8.92
C TYR A 34 -9.18 0.61 9.28
N GLU A 35 -9.96 1.40 8.55
CA GLU A 35 -11.35 1.75 8.90
C GLU A 35 -12.39 0.77 8.37
N ASN A 36 -12.01 -0.17 7.48
CA ASN A 36 -12.95 -1.09 6.82
C ASN A 36 -12.66 -2.55 7.17
N ASP A 37 -13.69 -3.39 7.08
CA ASP A 37 -13.53 -4.83 7.23
C ASP A 37 -12.55 -5.39 6.19
N LYS A 38 -11.52 -6.10 6.67
CA LYS A 38 -10.42 -6.61 5.84
C LYS A 38 -10.91 -7.58 4.75
N ASN A 39 -11.95 -8.37 5.04
CA ASN A 39 -12.47 -9.35 4.08
C ASN A 39 -13.30 -8.66 3.00
N LYS A 40 -14.06 -7.62 3.37
CA LYS A 40 -14.74 -6.74 2.42
C LYS A 40 -13.74 -6.06 1.49
N VAL A 41 -12.69 -5.44 2.02
CA VAL A 41 -11.65 -4.80 1.19
C VAL A 41 -11.04 -5.83 0.23
N LEU A 42 -10.64 -7.01 0.73
CA LEU A 42 -10.09 -8.06 -0.13
C LEU A 42 -11.08 -8.52 -1.21
N THR A 43 -12.36 -8.65 -0.88
CA THR A 43 -13.43 -9.02 -1.82
C THR A 43 -13.58 -7.96 -2.91
N ASP A 44 -13.58 -6.68 -2.55
CA ASP A 44 -13.71 -5.57 -3.49
C ASP A 44 -12.47 -5.43 -4.40
N LEU A 45 -11.26 -5.66 -3.86
CA LEU A 45 -10.04 -5.77 -4.67
C LEU A 45 -10.16 -6.88 -5.72
N LYS A 46 -10.61 -8.07 -5.30
CA LYS A 46 -10.82 -9.22 -6.21
C LYS A 46 -11.90 -8.93 -7.26
N LYS A 47 -12.95 -8.19 -6.90
CA LYS A 47 -14.00 -7.77 -7.83
C LYS A 47 -13.41 -6.89 -8.94
N ILE A 48 -12.62 -5.86 -8.60
CA ILE A 48 -11.96 -5.00 -9.58
C ILE A 48 -10.96 -5.80 -10.45
N ILE A 49 -10.17 -6.68 -9.84
CA ILE A 49 -9.23 -7.56 -10.59
C ILE A 49 -9.97 -8.39 -11.63
N LYS A 50 -11.12 -8.97 -11.28
CA LYS A 50 -11.96 -9.75 -12.18
C LYS A 50 -12.63 -8.89 -13.25
N GLU A 51 -13.18 -7.74 -12.87
CA GLU A 51 -13.87 -6.80 -13.77
C GLU A 51 -12.96 -6.31 -14.89
N PHE A 52 -11.72 -5.95 -14.56
CA PHE A 52 -10.73 -5.48 -15.52
C PHE A 52 -9.85 -6.60 -16.09
N ASP A 53 -10.10 -7.85 -15.71
CA ASP A 53 -9.40 -9.02 -16.23
C ASP A 53 -7.86 -8.89 -16.09
N LEU A 54 -7.41 -8.54 -14.88
CA LEU A 54 -5.99 -8.35 -14.59
C LEU A 54 -5.29 -9.69 -14.38
N ARG A 55 -4.67 -10.20 -15.44
CA ARG A 55 -3.93 -11.45 -15.46
C ARG A 55 -2.56 -11.29 -16.15
N PHE A 56 -1.74 -12.34 -16.08
CA PHE A 56 -0.53 -12.39 -16.89
C PHE A 56 -0.86 -12.54 -18.37
N ASP A 57 -0.03 -11.93 -19.21
CA ASP A 57 -0.06 -12.09 -20.65
C ASP A 57 0.66 -13.39 -21.03
N GLU A 58 -0.11 -14.41 -21.37
CA GLU A 58 0.40 -15.75 -21.74
C GLU A 58 1.20 -15.75 -23.05
N SER A 59 1.06 -14.70 -23.88
CA SER A 59 1.85 -14.56 -25.10
C SER A 59 3.29 -14.11 -24.84
N GLN A 60 3.58 -13.65 -23.63
CA GLN A 60 4.89 -13.13 -23.25
C GLN A 60 5.72 -14.19 -22.52
N ALA A 61 6.98 -14.37 -22.92
CA ALA A 61 7.92 -15.26 -22.24
C ALA A 61 8.24 -14.83 -20.79
N LYS A 62 7.98 -13.56 -20.44
CA LYS A 62 8.20 -13.01 -19.10
C LYS A 62 6.85 -12.76 -18.43
N LYS A 63 6.73 -13.10 -17.14
CA LYS A 63 5.57 -12.76 -16.30
C LYS A 63 5.32 -11.25 -16.36
N GLN A 64 4.28 -10.85 -17.07
CA GLN A 64 3.89 -9.45 -17.25
C GLN A 64 2.38 -9.37 -17.30
N ILE A 65 1.79 -8.33 -16.70
CA ILE A 65 0.35 -8.11 -16.73
C ILE A 65 -0.08 -7.69 -18.14
N VAL A 66 -1.25 -8.16 -18.60
CA VAL A 66 -1.87 -7.72 -19.86
C VAL A 66 -2.00 -6.19 -19.83
N LYS A 67 -1.15 -5.52 -20.62
CA LYS A 67 -0.98 -4.06 -20.53
C LYS A 67 -2.27 -3.30 -20.82
N SER A 68 -3.01 -3.72 -21.84
CA SER A 68 -4.28 -3.07 -22.25
C SER A 68 -5.32 -3.09 -21.13
N ASN A 69 -5.43 -4.20 -20.40
CA ASN A 69 -6.37 -4.36 -19.28
C ASN A 69 -5.99 -3.45 -18.08
N TYR A 70 -4.70 -3.41 -17.74
CA TYR A 70 -4.20 -2.50 -16.72
C TYR A 70 -4.39 -1.02 -17.09
N GLU A 71 -4.13 -0.65 -18.35
CA GLU A 71 -4.33 0.72 -18.84
C GLU A 71 -5.82 1.13 -18.82
N LYS A 72 -6.75 0.21 -19.06
CA LYS A 72 -8.20 0.45 -18.90
C LYS A 72 -8.56 0.80 -17.44
N LEU A 73 -8.08 0.02 -16.47
CA LEU A 73 -8.29 0.34 -15.04
C LEU A 73 -7.67 1.69 -14.67
N LYS A 74 -6.46 1.97 -15.17
CA LYS A 74 -5.76 3.23 -14.90
C LYS A 74 -6.53 4.43 -15.46
N SER A 75 -7.03 4.32 -16.69
CA SER A 75 -7.86 5.35 -17.31
C SER A 75 -9.16 5.55 -16.54
N ASN A 76 -9.84 4.45 -16.15
CA ASN A 76 -11.06 4.50 -15.36
C ASN A 76 -10.85 5.23 -14.03
N PHE A 77 -9.80 4.89 -13.28
CA PHE A 77 -9.44 5.59 -12.03
C PHE A 77 -9.12 7.08 -12.27
N ASN A 78 -8.34 7.39 -13.32
CA ASN A 78 -7.95 8.77 -13.58
C ASN A 78 -9.13 9.69 -13.94
N GLN A 79 -10.22 9.14 -14.48
CA GLN A 79 -11.45 9.85 -14.80
C GLN A 79 -12.39 10.05 -13.59
N GLN A 80 -12.12 9.42 -12.44
CA GLN A 80 -12.96 9.59 -11.24
C GLN A 80 -12.84 11.02 -10.70
N LYS A 81 -14.00 11.63 -10.41
CA LYS A 81 -14.08 12.99 -9.87
C LYS A 81 -13.51 13.08 -8.45
N ASN A 82 -13.81 12.11 -7.60
CA ASN A 82 -13.30 12.06 -6.23
C ASN A 82 -12.34 10.87 -6.08
N LYS A 83 -11.03 11.12 -6.03
CA LYS A 83 -10.02 10.06 -5.93
C LYS A 83 -9.84 9.47 -4.52
N PHE A 84 -10.56 10.00 -3.54
CA PHE A 84 -10.45 9.64 -2.13
C PHE A 84 -11.71 8.96 -1.57
N ASP A 85 -12.73 8.71 -2.40
CA ASP A 85 -13.82 7.82 -2.00
C ASP A 85 -13.38 6.35 -1.99
N TYR A 86 -14.17 5.51 -1.32
CA TYR A 86 -13.86 4.09 -1.13
C TYR A 86 -13.60 3.38 -2.48
N ASP A 87 -14.50 3.56 -3.45
CA ASP A 87 -14.42 2.88 -4.74
C ASP A 87 -13.20 3.31 -5.57
N SER A 88 -12.76 4.56 -5.43
CA SER A 88 -11.54 5.06 -6.08
C SER A 88 -10.29 4.56 -5.39
N LEU A 89 -10.29 4.49 -4.06
CA LEU A 89 -9.15 3.96 -3.30
C LEU A 89 -8.97 2.46 -3.50
N ILE A 90 -10.05 1.67 -3.66
CA ILE A 90 -9.96 0.26 -4.06
C ILE A 90 -9.29 0.13 -5.43
N LYS A 91 -9.71 0.91 -6.43
CA LYS A 91 -9.10 0.90 -7.77
C LYS A 91 -7.63 1.32 -7.73
N LEU A 92 -7.32 2.39 -7.00
CA LEU A 92 -5.94 2.83 -6.79
C LEU A 92 -5.11 1.72 -6.15
N PHE A 93 -5.65 1.03 -5.14
CA PHE A 93 -4.90 -0.02 -4.47
C PHE A 93 -4.65 -1.22 -5.39
N VAL A 94 -5.59 -1.59 -6.25
CA VAL A 94 -5.35 -2.58 -7.32
C VAL A 94 -4.27 -2.10 -8.29
N LEU A 95 -4.32 -0.83 -8.74
CA LEU A 95 -3.27 -0.26 -9.61
C LEU A 95 -1.89 -0.32 -8.96
N VAL A 96 -1.79 -0.09 -7.66
CA VAL A 96 -0.54 -0.22 -6.91
C VAL A 96 -0.09 -1.69 -6.82
N ILE A 97 -0.98 -2.64 -6.55
CA ILE A 97 -0.62 -4.07 -6.49
C ILE A 97 -0.06 -4.58 -7.83
N PHE A 98 -0.67 -4.14 -8.94
CA PHE A 98 -0.34 -4.61 -10.30
C PHE A 98 0.65 -3.69 -11.04
N GLY A 99 0.96 -2.53 -10.48
CA GLY A 99 1.87 -1.52 -11.06
C GLY A 99 3.34 -1.88 -10.90
N PHE A 100 4.18 -1.30 -11.75
CA PHE A 100 5.63 -1.50 -11.70
C PHE A 100 6.20 -1.10 -10.33
N ASN A 101 6.81 -2.09 -9.67
CA ASN A 101 7.33 -1.99 -8.31
C ASN A 101 6.30 -1.53 -7.26
N SER A 102 5.00 -1.52 -7.52
CA SER A 102 4.01 -1.05 -6.54
C SER A 102 4.25 0.37 -6.01
N GLN A 103 4.72 1.25 -6.88
CA GLN A 103 4.85 2.67 -6.57
C GLN A 103 3.50 3.38 -6.64
N ILE A 104 3.40 4.49 -5.91
CA ILE A 104 2.35 5.48 -6.06
C ILE A 104 3.01 6.70 -6.72
N ARG A 105 2.52 7.10 -7.89
CA ARG A 105 3.03 8.29 -8.59
C ARG A 105 1.94 8.93 -9.42
N PHE A 106 1.78 10.22 -9.22
CA PHE A 106 0.86 11.07 -9.94
C PHE A 106 1.64 12.13 -10.72
N ASN A 107 1.13 12.51 -11.89
CA ASN A 107 1.68 13.63 -12.65
C ASN A 107 1.08 14.97 -12.15
N LYS A 108 1.49 16.07 -12.78
CA LYS A 108 1.00 17.43 -12.47
C LYS A 108 -0.51 17.62 -12.69
N ASN A 109 -1.16 16.74 -13.47
CA ASN A 109 -2.61 16.73 -13.69
C ASN A 109 -3.34 15.86 -12.65
N ASN A 110 -2.64 15.43 -11.60
CA ASN A 110 -3.14 14.48 -10.60
C ASN A 110 -3.53 13.12 -11.21
N GLU A 111 -2.91 12.69 -12.31
CA GLU A 111 -3.18 11.38 -12.94
C GLU A 111 -2.13 10.35 -12.52
N PHE A 112 -2.60 9.17 -12.11
CA PHE A 112 -1.75 8.04 -11.81
C PHE A 112 -1.04 7.57 -13.08
N ASN A 113 0.29 7.43 -13.02
CA ASN A 113 1.13 7.24 -14.21
C ASN A 113 2.17 6.10 -14.08
N ILE A 114 1.94 5.14 -13.18
CA ILE A 114 2.79 3.95 -13.06
C ILE A 114 2.41 2.93 -14.14
N PRO A 115 3.38 2.38 -14.90
CA PRO A 115 3.12 1.35 -15.91
C PRO A 115 2.78 -0.01 -15.26
N ALA A 116 2.22 -0.92 -16.05
CA ALA A 116 1.94 -2.29 -15.61
C ALA A 116 3.21 -3.01 -15.12
N GLY A 117 3.08 -3.73 -14.02
CA GLY A 117 4.13 -4.51 -13.38
C GLY A 117 4.14 -5.98 -13.78
N LYS A 118 4.68 -6.80 -12.87
CA LYS A 118 4.92 -8.24 -13.07
C LYS A 118 4.34 -9.09 -11.93
N GLN A 119 3.35 -8.55 -11.26
CA GLN A 119 2.99 -8.91 -9.90
C GLN A 119 1.47 -9.07 -9.82
N LEU A 120 1.01 -10.16 -9.17
CA LEU A 120 -0.42 -10.49 -8.99
C LEU A 120 -0.82 -10.48 -7.52
N LEU A 121 -2.10 -10.31 -7.24
CA LEU A 121 -2.65 -10.65 -5.92
C LEU A 121 -2.85 -12.17 -5.82
N ASN A 122 -1.83 -12.89 -5.38
CA ASN A 122 -1.90 -14.33 -5.11
C ASN A 122 -2.21 -14.63 -3.63
N SER A 123 -2.56 -15.87 -3.31
CA SER A 123 -2.92 -16.30 -1.95
C SER A 123 -1.92 -15.90 -0.86
N ASN A 124 -0.61 -15.96 -1.17
CA ASN A 124 0.41 -15.53 -0.23
C ASN A 124 0.35 -14.03 0.05
N ARG A 125 0.16 -13.20 -0.99
CA ARG A 125 0.02 -11.75 -0.83
C ARG A 125 -1.30 -11.36 -0.17
N GLU A 126 -2.37 -12.11 -0.42
CA GLU A 126 -3.63 -11.94 0.31
C GLU A 126 -3.42 -12.16 1.80
N LYS A 127 -2.75 -13.26 2.19
CA LYS A 127 -2.42 -13.55 3.59
C LYS A 127 -1.58 -12.43 4.21
N ILE A 128 -0.57 -11.94 3.48
CA ILE A 128 0.29 -10.84 3.91
C ILE A 128 -0.52 -9.55 4.13
N LEU A 129 -1.42 -9.21 3.19
CA LEU A 129 -2.32 -8.07 3.30
C LEU A 129 -3.23 -8.20 4.53
N LEU A 130 -3.94 -9.33 4.68
CA LEU A 130 -4.86 -9.54 5.79
C LEU A 130 -4.15 -9.45 7.14
N ASN A 131 -2.97 -10.07 7.27
CA ASN A 131 -2.17 -9.97 8.48
C ASN A 131 -1.70 -8.54 8.76
N PHE A 132 -1.35 -7.77 7.73
CA PHE A 132 -1.03 -6.35 7.90
C PHE A 132 -2.24 -5.55 8.39
N VAL A 133 -3.42 -5.79 7.81
CA VAL A 133 -4.66 -5.13 8.24
C VAL A 133 -4.96 -5.45 9.70
N ASP A 134 -4.84 -6.72 10.11
CA ASP A 134 -5.01 -7.13 11.51
C ASP A 134 -4.05 -6.39 12.45
N GLN A 135 -2.78 -6.25 12.05
CA GLN A 135 -1.77 -5.58 12.86
C GLN A 135 -2.00 -4.08 13.03
N ILE A 136 -2.54 -3.40 12.01
CA ILE A 136 -2.84 -1.97 12.12
C ILE A 136 -4.16 -1.74 12.87
N GLN A 137 -5.18 -2.59 12.64
CA GLN A 137 -6.48 -2.48 13.31
C GLN A 137 -6.41 -2.81 14.80
N SER A 138 -5.44 -3.64 15.22
CA SER A 138 -5.24 -3.95 16.64
C SER A 138 -4.56 -2.82 17.45
N ARG A 139 -4.32 -1.65 16.84
CA ARG A 139 -3.57 -0.53 17.44
C ARG A 139 -4.39 0.74 17.40
N ASN A 140 -4.18 1.61 18.39
CA ASN A 140 -4.70 2.96 18.31
C ASN A 140 -3.78 3.83 17.43
N ILE A 141 -4.19 4.07 16.18
CA ILE A 141 -3.39 4.81 15.20
C ILE A 141 -4.09 6.13 14.82
N VAL A 142 -3.35 7.24 14.94
CA VAL A 142 -3.75 8.54 14.41
C VAL A 142 -3.06 8.77 13.06
N PHE A 143 -3.84 8.97 12.02
CA PHE A 143 -3.35 9.24 10.67
C PHE A 143 -3.20 10.73 10.40
N GLN A 144 -2.04 11.13 9.89
CA GLN A 144 -1.68 12.51 9.57
C GLN A 144 -1.11 12.61 8.16
N ASN A 145 -1.34 13.74 7.50
CA ASN A 145 -0.71 14.08 6.22
C ASN A 145 -0.03 15.43 6.37
N LYS A 146 1.13 15.43 7.02
CA LYS A 146 1.92 16.62 7.36
C LYS A 146 3.35 16.46 6.88
N ASP A 147 4.03 17.58 6.68
CA ASP A 147 5.44 17.59 6.32
C ASP A 147 6.34 17.13 7.49
N PHE A 148 7.65 17.06 7.24
CA PHE A 148 8.60 16.63 8.26
C PHE A 148 8.72 17.60 9.45
N LYS A 149 8.30 18.87 9.31
CA LYS A 149 8.37 19.85 10.41
C LYS A 149 7.39 19.50 11.52
N PHE A 150 6.24 18.92 11.16
CA PHE A 150 5.30 18.37 12.14
C PHE A 150 5.97 17.38 13.09
N ILE A 151 6.81 16.49 12.56
CA ILE A 151 7.57 15.54 13.38
C ILE A 151 8.54 16.27 14.31
N TYR A 152 9.23 17.28 13.81
CA TYR A 152 10.18 18.06 14.60
C TYR A 152 9.49 18.86 15.72
N GLU A 153 8.30 19.39 15.47
CA GLU A 153 7.47 20.08 16.47
C GLU A 153 7.01 19.12 17.57
N LEU A 154 6.55 17.91 17.20
CA LEU A 154 6.21 16.87 18.17
C LEU A 154 7.39 16.53 19.09
N LEU A 155 8.61 16.46 18.56
CA LEU A 155 9.80 16.15 19.35
C LEU A 155 10.23 17.28 20.31
N LYS A 156 9.89 18.53 20.00
CA LYS A 156 10.19 19.68 20.87
C LYS A 156 9.25 19.78 22.06
N ASP A 157 8.03 19.30 21.91
CA ASP A 157 7.03 19.42 22.96
C ASP A 157 7.31 18.38 24.06
N SER A 158 8.01 18.81 25.11
CA SER A 158 8.43 17.98 26.26
C SER A 158 7.28 17.30 27.04
N LYS A 159 6.02 17.61 26.69
CA LYS A 159 4.82 16.90 27.13
C LYS A 159 4.65 15.52 26.48
N ILE A 160 5.39 15.23 25.41
CA ILE A 160 5.53 13.88 24.86
C ILE A 160 6.61 13.12 25.64
N LYS A 161 6.45 13.04 26.97
CA LYS A 161 7.23 12.14 27.81
C LYS A 161 6.70 10.73 27.62
N ILE A 162 7.53 9.89 26.99
CA ILE A 162 7.47 8.42 27.09
C ILE A 162 6.16 7.84 26.57
N MET A 163 6.02 7.83 25.25
CA MET A 163 5.11 6.89 24.61
C MET A 163 5.75 6.43 23.32
N ILE A 164 6.90 5.73 23.48
CA ILE A 164 7.80 5.19 22.44
C ILE A 164 7.37 5.65 21.05
N PHE A 165 7.72 6.90 20.75
CA PHE A 165 7.41 7.52 19.47
C PHE A 165 8.39 6.94 18.46
N SER A 166 8.11 5.72 18.01
CA SER A 166 8.46 5.36 16.66
C SER A 166 7.61 6.24 15.75
N ILE A 167 8.09 7.46 15.54
CA ILE A 167 7.73 8.29 14.40
C ILE A 167 7.86 7.36 13.20
N LEU A 168 6.71 6.88 12.74
CA LEU A 168 6.63 5.95 11.64
C LEU A 168 6.82 6.78 10.37
N ILE A 169 8.05 7.24 10.10
CA ILE A 169 8.47 7.58 8.72
C ILE A 169 8.63 6.23 8.01
N LEU A 170 7.50 5.64 7.69
CA LEU A 170 7.33 4.42 6.91
C LEU A 170 5.90 4.58 6.43
N LEU A 171 5.63 4.63 5.12
CA LEU A 171 5.00 3.44 4.55
C LEU A 171 4.94 3.39 3.02
N ILE A 172 5.63 4.23 2.27
CA ILE A 172 5.87 3.91 0.84
C ILE A 172 6.65 2.58 0.76
N SER A 173 7.63 2.35 1.64
CA SER A 173 8.38 1.10 1.68
C SER A 173 7.56 -0.09 2.20
N LEU A 174 6.55 0.10 3.05
CA LEU A 174 5.86 -1.02 3.71
C LEU A 174 4.60 -1.46 2.94
N LEU A 175 3.96 -0.59 2.15
CA LEU A 175 3.04 -1.03 1.08
C LEU A 175 3.82 -1.75 -0.04
N MET A 176 4.99 -1.22 -0.42
CA MET A 176 5.88 -1.87 -1.39
C MET A 176 6.43 -3.21 -0.88
N LEU A 177 6.76 -3.38 0.40
CA LEU A 177 7.28 -4.64 0.93
C LEU A 177 6.20 -5.73 1.06
N LEU A 178 4.93 -5.38 1.33
CA LEU A 178 3.82 -6.34 1.34
C LEU A 178 3.58 -6.94 -0.06
N ILE A 179 3.84 -6.16 -1.12
CA ILE A 179 3.62 -6.60 -2.49
C ILE A 179 4.92 -7.21 -3.07
N ILE A 180 6.10 -6.64 -2.83
CA ILE A 180 7.37 -7.05 -3.47
C ILE A 180 8.03 -8.27 -2.80
N CYS A 181 7.91 -8.47 -1.49
CA CYS A 181 8.68 -9.52 -0.81
C CYS A 181 8.03 -10.90 -0.88
N ASN A 182 8.17 -11.58 -2.03
CA ASN A 182 8.45 -13.03 -1.99
C ASN A 182 9.18 -13.64 -3.20
N GLU A 183 9.72 -12.87 -4.15
CA GLU A 183 10.52 -13.50 -5.22
C GLU A 183 11.98 -13.82 -4.83
N ILE A 184 12.49 -13.32 -3.70
CA ILE A 184 13.90 -13.55 -3.31
C ILE A 184 14.11 -14.85 -2.50
N LYS A 185 13.05 -15.59 -2.14
CA LYS A 185 13.19 -16.89 -1.44
C LYS A 185 13.05 -18.14 -2.32
N MET A 186 12.86 -17.99 -3.64
CA MET A 186 12.87 -19.11 -4.59
C MET A 186 14.04 -19.05 -5.59
N MET A 187 15.24 -18.73 -5.12
CA MET A 187 16.47 -18.89 -5.94
C MET A 187 17.72 -19.28 -5.13
N LYS A 188 17.53 -19.86 -3.95
CA LYS A 188 18.58 -20.55 -3.18
C LYS A 188 18.05 -21.86 -2.62
N MET A 189 17.73 -22.80 -3.52
CA MET A 189 17.57 -24.22 -3.16
C MET A 189 17.61 -25.15 -4.38
N ILE A 190 18.38 -24.79 -5.42
CA ILE A 190 18.72 -25.72 -6.50
C ILE A 190 20.19 -25.52 -6.84
N TYR A 191 20.95 -26.58 -6.52
CA TYR A 191 22.40 -26.84 -6.59
C TYR A 191 23.31 -26.08 -5.62
#